data_AF-A0A4Z0GME0-F1
#
_entry.id   AF-A0A4Z0GME0-F1
#
_cell.length_a   1.000
_cell.length_b   1.000
_cell.length_c   1.000
_cell.angle_alpha   90.00
_cell.angle_beta   90.00
_cell.angle_gamma   90.00
#
_symmetry.space_group_name_H-M   'P 1'
#
loop_
_entity.id
_entity.type
_entity.pdbx_description
1 polymer ?
#
loop_
_entity_poly.entity_id
_entity_poly.type
_entity_poly.pdbx_seq_one_letter_code
_entity_poly.pdbx_strand_id
1 'polypeptide(L)'
;MGFLDILFTVGEYILESAQKSKIRRDRALGRRLDNYERKINRAEDLSSNNIEQMQKIKQAREKLDRARQKIEEQSLYGISQSNLNDNNGLLTGGKTLDQWDRQWICIGSLKDATLEPFNHVVGLYRHDINGTTVYVGRAIELFNGGIRKRLSDYRRGSNSARIYSSGRAINDHIDEIITYVLIVGNDGVAVDNVKKLEVYFIGRYHPQYNKMFKYI
;
A
#
# COMPACT_ATOMS: atom_id res chain seq x y z
N MET A 1 -34.01 7.40 2.18
CA MET A 1 -33.43 6.19 1.58
C MET A 1 -33.49 5.09 2.60
N GLY A 2 -34.22 4.02 2.29
CA GLY A 2 -34.28 2.84 3.14
C GLY A 2 -32.96 2.06 3.09
N PHE A 3 -32.70 1.24 4.10
CA PHE A 3 -31.55 0.33 4.16
C PHE A 3 -31.44 -0.56 2.91
N LEU A 4 -32.57 -0.93 2.31
CA LEU A 4 -32.64 -1.73 1.07
C LEU A 4 -32.12 -0.98 -0.16
N ASP A 5 -32.30 0.35 -0.23
CA ASP A 5 -31.81 1.16 -1.35
C ASP A 5 -30.28 1.14 -1.41
N ILE A 6 -29.62 1.13 -0.23
CA ILE A 6 -28.16 1.08 -0.13
C ILE A 6 -27.63 -0.26 -0.64
N LEU A 7 -28.30 -1.37 -0.34
CA LEU A 7 -27.89 -2.71 -0.75
C LEU A 7 -28.04 -2.96 -2.26
N PHE A 8 -29.15 -2.53 -2.86
CA PHE A 8 -29.36 -2.65 -4.31
C PHE A 8 -28.41 -1.77 -5.11
N THR A 9 -28.16 -0.54 -4.65
CA THR A 9 -27.23 0.40 -5.32
C THR A 9 -25.79 -0.13 -5.35
N VAL A 10 -25.36 -0.85 -4.30
CA VAL A 10 -24.03 -1.50 -4.27
C VAL A 10 -23.98 -2.68 -5.26
N GLY A 11 -25.05 -3.45 -5.38
CA GLY A 11 -25.11 -4.64 -6.25
C GLY A 11 -25.09 -4.32 -7.74
N GLU A 12 -25.94 -3.40 -8.21
CA GLU A 12 -26.04 -3.06 -9.63
C GLU A 12 -24.77 -2.40 -10.17
N TYR A 13 -24.09 -1.59 -9.36
CA TYR A 13 -22.90 -0.89 -9.80
C TYR A 13 -21.64 -1.76 -9.87
N ILE A 14 -21.57 -2.84 -9.07
CA ILE A 14 -20.50 -3.85 -9.17
C ILE A 14 -20.56 -4.56 -10.53
N LEU A 15 -21.75 -4.75 -11.10
CA LEU A 15 -21.95 -5.31 -12.44
C LEU A 15 -21.57 -4.31 -13.55
N GLU A 16 -21.88 -3.03 -13.38
CA GLU A 16 -21.64 -1.99 -14.39
C GLU A 16 -20.16 -1.53 -14.49
N SER A 17 -19.41 -1.62 -13.38
CA SER A 17 -18.02 -1.18 -13.31
C SER A 17 -17.02 -2.03 -14.10
N ALA A 18 -17.44 -3.19 -14.60
CA ALA A 18 -16.58 -4.12 -15.35
C ALA A 18 -16.17 -3.66 -16.76
N GLN A 19 -16.76 -2.59 -17.35
CA GLN A 19 -16.68 -2.41 -18.81
C GLN A 19 -16.05 -1.14 -19.41
N LYS A 20 -15.59 -0.08 -18.72
CA LYS A 20 -14.97 1.08 -19.43
C LYS A 20 -13.89 1.86 -18.63
N SER A 21 -12.96 2.54 -19.35
CA SER A 21 -11.84 3.46 -18.99
C SER A 21 -11.30 3.56 -17.52
N LYS A 22 -10.06 3.09 -17.28
CA LYS A 22 -9.40 2.85 -15.97
C LYS A 22 -9.13 4.07 -15.05
N ILE A 23 -8.28 5.03 -15.45
CA ILE A 23 -7.60 5.91 -14.47
C ILE A 23 -8.52 6.93 -13.76
N ARG A 24 -9.46 7.57 -14.47
CA ARG A 24 -10.40 8.53 -13.85
C ARG A 24 -11.46 7.84 -12.99
N ARG A 25 -11.74 6.55 -13.24
CA ARG A 25 -12.70 5.76 -12.47
C ARG A 25 -12.13 5.26 -11.17
N ASP A 26 -10.88 4.82 -11.14
CA ASP A 26 -10.26 4.29 -9.92
C ASP A 26 -10.31 5.31 -8.76
N ARG A 27 -10.09 6.59 -9.07
CA ARG A 27 -10.24 7.69 -8.08
C ARG A 27 -11.68 7.95 -7.66
N ALA A 28 -12.64 7.89 -8.58
CA ALA A 28 -14.05 8.08 -8.27
C ALA A 28 -14.61 6.90 -7.46
N LEU A 29 -14.10 5.70 -7.75
CA LEU A 29 -14.51 4.44 -7.15
C LEU A 29 -13.93 4.31 -5.74
N GLY A 30 -12.66 4.69 -5.52
CA GLY A 30 -12.08 4.80 -4.18
C GLY A 30 -12.86 5.73 -3.26
N ARG A 31 -13.17 6.96 -3.71
CA ARG A 31 -13.97 7.92 -2.92
C ARG A 31 -15.36 7.41 -2.56
N ARG A 32 -15.95 6.56 -3.42
CA ARG A 32 -17.27 5.96 -3.19
C ARG A 32 -17.19 4.79 -2.22
N LEU A 33 -16.15 3.95 -2.29
CA LEU A 33 -15.89 2.90 -1.29
C LEU A 33 -15.73 3.51 0.11
N ASP A 34 -14.97 4.60 0.23
CA ASP A 34 -14.80 5.33 1.50
C ASP A 34 -16.11 5.94 2.02
N ASN A 35 -17.06 6.22 1.13
CA ASN A 35 -18.40 6.68 1.52
C ASN A 35 -19.25 5.50 2.03
N TYR A 36 -19.21 4.35 1.36
CA TYR A 36 -19.91 3.15 1.82
C TYR A 36 -19.37 2.64 3.15
N GLU A 37 -18.05 2.64 3.35
CA GLU A 37 -17.43 2.29 4.63
C GLU A 37 -17.94 3.19 5.77
N ARG A 38 -17.99 4.51 5.53
CA ARG A 38 -18.57 5.47 6.49
C ARG A 38 -20.05 5.21 6.79
N LYS A 39 -20.85 4.79 5.79
CA LYS A 39 -22.26 4.45 5.98
C LYS A 39 -22.43 3.15 6.77
N ILE A 40 -21.59 2.14 6.51
CA ILE A 40 -21.59 0.87 7.24
C ILE A 40 -21.24 1.10 8.71
N ASN A 41 -20.18 1.85 9.00
CA ASN A 41 -19.77 2.14 10.38
C ASN A 41 -20.87 2.89 11.15
N ARG A 42 -21.52 3.89 10.53
CA ARG A 42 -22.67 4.58 11.16
C ARG A 42 -23.86 3.64 11.42
N ALA A 43 -24.09 2.65 10.56
CA ALA A 43 -25.14 1.67 10.75
C ALA A 43 -24.78 0.68 11.88
N GLU A 44 -23.51 0.28 12.00
CA GLU A 44 -23.00 -0.54 13.12
C GLU A 44 -23.27 0.12 14.47
N ASP A 45 -22.99 1.42 14.57
CA ASP A 45 -23.21 2.19 15.80
C ASP A 45 -24.71 2.24 16.20
N LEU A 46 -25.61 2.32 15.22
CA LEU A 46 -27.05 2.46 15.43
C LEU A 46 -27.81 1.13 15.60
N SER A 47 -27.25 0.01 15.13
CA SER A 47 -27.93 -1.31 15.13
C SER A 47 -27.50 -2.24 16.27
N SER A 48 -26.88 -1.72 17.32
CA SER A 48 -26.30 -2.48 18.44
C SER A 48 -27.26 -3.42 19.17
N ASN A 49 -28.59 -3.26 19.02
CA ASN A 49 -29.62 -4.08 19.68
C ASN A 49 -30.49 -4.92 18.74
N ASN A 50 -30.23 -4.94 17.41
CA ASN A 50 -31.05 -5.69 16.45
C ASN A 50 -30.22 -6.73 15.68
N ILE A 51 -30.40 -8.00 16.03
CA ILE A 51 -29.67 -9.15 15.48
C ILE A 51 -29.82 -9.25 13.95
N GLU A 52 -31.03 -9.00 13.42
CA GLU A 52 -31.30 -9.10 11.99
C GLU A 52 -30.58 -7.98 11.21
N GLN A 53 -30.52 -6.78 11.77
CA GLN A 53 -29.79 -5.67 11.17
C GLN A 53 -28.27 -5.91 11.21
N MET A 54 -27.75 -6.46 12.30
CA MET A 54 -26.33 -6.84 12.40
C MET A 54 -25.92 -7.85 11.34
N GLN A 55 -26.74 -8.89 11.09
CA GLN A 55 -26.44 -9.88 10.04
C GLN A 55 -26.36 -9.23 8.65
N LYS A 56 -27.26 -8.28 8.38
CA LYS A 56 -27.28 -7.56 7.10
C LYS A 56 -26.09 -6.62 6.94
N ILE A 57 -25.66 -5.95 8.02
CA ILE A 57 -24.44 -5.13 8.05
C ILE A 57 -23.21 -5.98 7.76
N LYS A 58 -23.11 -7.16 8.39
CA LYS A 58 -22.01 -8.11 8.14
C LYS A 58 -21.93 -8.50 6.66
N GLN A 59 -23.06 -8.82 6.03
CA GLN A 59 -23.11 -9.14 4.59
C GLN A 59 -22.69 -7.94 3.72
N ALA A 60 -23.08 -6.71 4.08
CA ALA A 60 -22.67 -5.52 3.36
C ALA A 60 -21.15 -5.29 3.43
N ARG A 61 -20.55 -5.56 4.60
CA ARG A 61 -19.11 -5.46 4.81
C ARG A 61 -18.33 -6.49 4.01
N GLU A 62 -18.77 -7.75 4.04
CA GLU A 62 -18.17 -8.82 3.23
C GLU A 62 -18.23 -8.50 1.71
N LYS A 63 -19.33 -7.91 1.23
CA LYS A 63 -19.45 -7.47 -0.17
C LYS A 63 -18.47 -6.35 -0.50
N LEU A 64 -18.29 -5.39 0.41
CA LEU A 64 -17.35 -4.28 0.24
C LEU A 64 -15.90 -4.78 0.19
N ASP A 65 -15.55 -5.73 1.06
CA ASP A 65 -14.20 -6.33 1.08
C ASP A 65 -13.92 -7.11 -0.21
N ARG A 66 -14.87 -7.93 -0.68
CA ARG A 66 -14.74 -8.63 -1.98
C ARG A 66 -14.60 -7.67 -3.15
N ALA A 67 -15.31 -6.54 -3.12
CA ALA A 67 -15.20 -5.52 -4.16
C ALA A 67 -13.80 -4.89 -4.16
N ARG A 68 -13.24 -4.56 -2.97
CA ARG A 68 -11.87 -4.06 -2.83
C ARG A 68 -10.84 -5.04 -3.40
N GLN A 69 -10.93 -6.32 -3.02
CA GLN A 69 -10.03 -7.37 -3.50
C GLN A 69 -10.04 -7.48 -5.02
N LYS A 70 -11.22 -7.51 -5.65
CA LYS A 70 -11.33 -7.58 -7.12
C LYS A 70 -10.70 -6.38 -7.83
N ILE A 71 -10.84 -5.17 -7.29
CA ILE A 71 -10.22 -3.97 -7.86
C ILE A 71 -8.70 -4.05 -7.75
N GLU A 72 -8.20 -4.50 -6.59
CA GLU A 72 -6.78 -4.69 -6.36
C GLU A 72 -6.19 -5.73 -7.32
N GLU A 73 -6.83 -6.90 -7.43
CA GLU A 73 -6.47 -7.96 -8.39
C GLU A 73 -6.48 -7.46 -9.85
N GLN A 74 -7.50 -6.72 -10.27
CA GLN A 74 -7.56 -6.15 -11.63
C GLN A 74 -6.49 -5.09 -11.89
N SER A 75 -6.12 -4.33 -10.86
CA SER A 75 -5.02 -3.36 -10.95
C SER A 75 -3.67 -4.08 -11.11
N LEU A 76 -3.47 -5.18 -10.38
CA LEU A 76 -2.27 -6.01 -10.43
C LEU A 76 -2.13 -6.74 -11.77
N TYR A 77 -3.20 -7.40 -12.25
CA TYR A 77 -3.20 -8.11 -13.53
C TYR A 77 -3.03 -7.16 -14.73
N GLY A 78 -3.59 -5.95 -14.65
CA GLY A 78 -3.41 -4.93 -15.69
C GLY A 78 -1.97 -4.44 -15.83
N ILE A 79 -1.19 -4.48 -14.74
CA ILE A 79 0.24 -4.14 -14.74
C ILE A 79 1.07 -5.30 -15.29
N SER A 80 0.69 -6.56 -15.06
CA SER A 80 1.43 -7.72 -15.58
C SER A 80 1.33 -7.91 -17.09
N GLN A 81 0.17 -7.65 -17.72
CA GLN A 81 0.01 -7.94 -19.17
C GLN A 81 0.46 -6.82 -20.12
N SER A 82 0.46 -5.55 -19.68
CA SER A 82 0.87 -4.43 -20.53
C SER A 82 2.39 -4.22 -20.62
N ASN A 83 3.16 -5.01 -19.86
CA ASN A 83 4.57 -4.76 -19.59
C ASN A 83 5.52 -5.89 -20.00
N LEU A 84 4.99 -6.98 -20.56
CA LEU A 84 5.79 -8.17 -20.94
C LEU A 84 6.19 -8.20 -22.42
N ASN A 85 5.77 -7.22 -23.24
CA ASN A 85 5.98 -7.25 -24.69
C ASN A 85 6.99 -6.25 -25.26
N ASP A 86 7.65 -5.43 -24.43
CA ASP A 86 8.74 -4.58 -24.91
C ASP A 86 10.09 -5.09 -24.40
N ASN A 87 10.96 -5.48 -25.34
CA ASN A 87 12.36 -5.86 -25.13
C ASN A 87 13.25 -4.71 -24.59
N ASN A 88 12.66 -3.62 -24.10
CA ASN A 88 13.31 -2.58 -23.32
C ASN A 88 12.87 -2.76 -21.87
N GLY A 89 13.73 -3.35 -21.04
CA GLY A 89 13.46 -3.70 -19.65
C GLY A 89 12.56 -2.69 -18.95
N LEU A 90 11.44 -3.18 -18.40
CA LEU A 90 10.34 -2.43 -17.82
C LEU A 90 10.71 -1.03 -17.31
N LEU A 91 10.32 -0.01 -18.05
CA LEU A 91 10.55 1.38 -17.67
C LEU A 91 9.51 1.82 -16.64
N THR A 92 9.96 2.17 -15.44
CA THR A 92 9.14 2.88 -14.45
C THR A 92 9.75 4.27 -14.26
N GLY A 93 8.99 5.34 -14.52
CA GLY A 93 9.52 6.71 -14.43
C GLY A 93 10.70 7.01 -15.35
N GLY A 94 10.76 6.38 -16.53
CA GLY A 94 11.82 6.59 -17.53
C GLY A 94 13.15 5.88 -17.23
N LYS A 95 13.20 4.99 -16.23
CA LYS A 95 14.37 4.16 -15.91
C LYS A 95 14.00 2.68 -15.86
N THR A 96 14.94 1.81 -16.22
CA THR A 96 14.82 0.37 -16.02
C THR A 96 14.90 0.00 -14.53
N LEU A 97 14.46 -1.20 -14.17
CA LEU A 97 14.57 -1.68 -12.79
C LEU A 97 16.02 -1.75 -12.29
N ASP A 98 16.97 -2.19 -13.11
CA ASP A 98 18.39 -2.23 -12.71
C ASP A 98 18.97 -0.82 -12.53
N GLN A 99 18.50 0.16 -13.30
CA GLN A 99 18.90 1.56 -13.10
C GLN A 99 18.37 2.12 -11.77
N TRP A 100 17.16 1.73 -11.36
CA TRP A 100 16.64 2.06 -10.02
C TRP A 100 17.40 1.33 -8.91
N ASP A 101 17.72 0.05 -9.11
CA ASP A 101 18.46 -0.77 -8.14
C ASP A 101 19.85 -0.19 -7.82
N ARG A 102 20.48 0.49 -8.78
CA ARG A 102 21.78 1.15 -8.56
C ARG A 102 21.69 2.47 -7.77
N GLN A 103 20.49 2.96 -7.47
CA GLN A 103 20.26 4.26 -6.82
C GLN A 103 19.90 4.16 -5.33
N TRP A 104 19.96 2.95 -4.74
CA TRP A 104 19.82 2.78 -3.31
C TRP A 104 20.95 3.50 -2.56
N ILE A 105 20.59 4.35 -1.62
CA ILE A 105 21.51 5.09 -0.76
C ILE A 105 21.51 4.42 0.61
N CYS A 106 22.66 3.89 1.05
CA CYS A 106 22.81 3.40 2.43
C CYS A 106 22.81 4.59 3.39
N ILE A 107 21.94 4.55 4.40
CA ILE A 107 21.84 5.59 5.44
C ILE A 107 22.31 5.10 6.82
N GLY A 108 22.91 3.90 6.87
CA GLY A 108 23.46 3.29 8.08
C GLY A 108 22.40 2.57 8.93
N SER A 109 22.70 2.41 10.22
CA SER A 109 21.82 1.79 11.22
C SER A 109 20.47 2.50 11.29
N LEU A 110 19.34 1.76 11.22
CA LEU A 110 18.00 2.36 11.32
C LEU A 110 17.80 3.14 12.63
N LYS A 111 18.38 2.64 13.72
CA LYS A 111 18.27 3.24 15.05
C LYS A 111 18.88 4.65 15.10
N ASP A 112 20.03 4.82 14.44
CA ASP A 112 20.88 6.00 14.57
C ASP A 112 20.91 6.89 13.31
N ALA A 113 20.28 6.46 12.22
CA ALA A 113 20.27 7.20 10.96
C ALA A 113 19.75 8.64 11.12
N THR A 114 20.45 9.57 10.46
CA THR A 114 20.02 10.96 10.26
C THR A 114 18.92 10.98 9.20
N LEU A 115 17.72 11.46 9.55
CA LEU A 115 16.53 11.36 8.70
C LEU A 115 16.07 12.69 8.11
N GLU A 116 16.63 13.81 8.57
CA GLU A 116 16.32 15.17 8.16
C GLU A 116 16.39 15.37 6.63
N PRO A 117 17.38 14.82 5.89
CA PRO A 117 17.45 14.98 4.44
C PRO A 117 16.29 14.32 3.68
N PHE A 118 15.56 13.42 4.33
CA PHE A 118 14.49 12.63 3.71
C PHE A 118 13.08 13.15 4.08
N ASN A 119 12.98 14.42 4.45
CA ASN A 119 11.71 15.09 4.71
C ASN A 119 11.00 15.46 3.39
N HIS A 120 9.68 15.25 3.32
CA HIS A 120 8.84 15.59 2.15
C HIS A 120 9.25 14.95 0.81
N VAL A 121 10.00 13.83 0.85
CA VAL A 121 10.33 13.04 -0.34
C VAL A 121 9.54 11.74 -0.39
N VAL A 122 9.24 11.32 -1.62
CA VAL A 122 8.56 10.07 -1.96
C VAL A 122 9.59 9.07 -2.45
N GLY A 123 9.48 7.85 -1.94
CA GLY A 123 10.42 6.80 -2.30
C GLY A 123 10.15 5.47 -1.64
N LEU A 124 11.13 4.60 -1.76
CA LEU A 124 11.19 3.32 -1.08
C LEU A 124 12.28 3.35 -0.01
N TYR A 125 12.15 2.43 0.94
CA TYR A 125 13.20 2.07 1.86
C TYR A 125 13.30 0.55 1.91
N ARG A 126 14.51 0.03 2.12
CA ARG A 126 14.73 -1.38 2.40
C ARG A 126 15.60 -1.53 3.65
N HIS A 127 15.41 -2.64 4.33
CA HIS A 127 16.14 -3.01 5.54
C HIS A 127 16.93 -4.27 5.26
N ASP A 128 18.21 -4.24 5.59
CA ASP A 128 19.12 -5.36 5.43
C ASP A 128 19.63 -5.79 6.81
N ILE A 129 19.69 -7.11 7.03
CA ILE A 129 20.37 -7.72 8.18
C ILE A 129 21.45 -8.64 7.59
N ASN A 130 22.69 -8.46 7.99
CA ASN A 130 23.85 -9.24 7.49
C ASN A 130 23.91 -9.32 5.96
N GLY A 131 23.63 -8.21 5.27
CA GLY A 131 23.64 -8.13 3.80
C GLY A 131 22.44 -8.76 3.08
N THR A 132 21.44 -9.26 3.82
CA THR A 132 20.21 -9.81 3.25
C THR A 132 19.05 -8.83 3.44
N THR A 133 18.37 -8.48 2.35
CA THR A 133 17.16 -7.65 2.39
C THR A 133 16.04 -8.39 3.12
N VAL A 134 15.63 -7.90 4.29
CA VAL A 134 14.57 -8.48 5.10
C VAL A 134 13.23 -7.78 4.93
N TYR A 135 13.22 -6.52 4.49
CA TYR A 135 12.00 -5.75 4.27
C TYR A 135 12.17 -4.71 3.15
N VAL A 136 11.09 -4.47 2.40
CA VAL A 136 10.95 -3.33 1.48
C VAL A 136 9.62 -2.64 1.78
N GLY A 137 9.64 -1.32 1.96
CA GLY A 137 8.43 -0.54 2.15
C GLY A 137 8.45 0.76 1.37
N ARG A 138 7.27 1.37 1.23
CA ARG A 138 7.08 2.67 0.57
C ARG A 138 6.79 3.80 1.53
N ALA A 139 7.17 5.02 1.14
CA ALA A 139 6.76 6.26 1.77
C ALA A 139 6.21 7.23 0.72
N ILE A 140 4.91 7.52 0.80
CA ILE A 140 4.18 8.34 -0.19
C ILE A 140 3.54 9.61 0.42
N GLU A 141 3.70 9.83 1.72
CA GLU A 141 3.05 10.91 2.47
C GLU A 141 3.79 12.26 2.32
N LEU A 142 3.74 12.86 1.12
CA LEU A 142 4.46 14.10 0.76
C LEU A 142 4.38 15.20 1.83
N PHE A 143 3.17 15.61 2.20
CA PHE A 143 2.96 16.75 3.12
C PHE A 143 3.10 16.36 4.60
N ASN A 144 3.26 15.07 4.90
CA ASN A 144 3.37 14.55 6.26
C ASN A 144 4.75 13.89 6.48
N GLY A 145 5.79 14.44 5.87
CA GLY A 145 7.18 14.06 6.15
C GLY A 145 7.75 12.87 5.35
N GLY A 146 6.98 12.24 4.46
CA GLY A 146 7.51 11.27 3.49
C GLY A 146 8.33 10.13 4.11
N ILE A 147 9.50 9.85 3.53
CA ILE A 147 10.45 8.82 4.02
C ILE A 147 10.82 9.08 5.49
N ARG A 148 11.16 10.32 5.87
CA ARG A 148 11.53 10.68 7.25
C ARG A 148 10.49 10.24 8.26
N LYS A 149 9.20 10.54 8.02
CA LYS A 149 8.12 10.12 8.92
C LYS A 149 8.07 8.60 9.03
N ARG A 150 8.08 7.90 7.89
CA ARG A 150 7.94 6.45 7.85
C ARG A 150 9.06 5.73 8.59
N LEU A 151 10.31 6.16 8.41
CA LEU A 151 11.45 5.60 9.12
C LEU A 151 11.45 5.97 10.61
N SER A 152 11.00 7.18 10.94
CA SER A 152 10.84 7.63 12.34
C SER A 152 9.80 6.79 13.09
N ASP A 153 8.73 6.35 12.42
CA ASP A 153 7.68 5.53 13.03
C ASP A 153 8.23 4.18 13.57
N TYR A 154 9.27 3.60 12.95
CA TYR A 154 9.93 2.38 13.46
C TYR A 154 10.82 2.62 14.68
N ARG A 155 11.39 3.83 14.81
CA ARG A 155 12.27 4.21 15.93
C ARG A 155 11.49 4.59 17.19
N ARG A 156 10.22 4.94 17.06
CA ARG A 156 9.37 5.35 18.19
C ARG A 156 9.07 4.16 19.09
N GLY A 157 9.14 4.39 20.41
CA GLY A 157 8.77 3.39 21.42
C GLY A 157 7.26 3.10 21.52
N SER A 158 6.42 3.85 20.80
CA SER A 158 4.96 3.68 20.85
C SER A 158 4.50 2.41 20.13
N ASN A 159 3.54 1.69 20.71
CA ASN A 159 3.03 0.41 20.20
C ASN A 159 2.27 0.50 18.86
N SER A 160 1.93 1.70 18.36
CA SER A 160 1.12 1.88 17.15
C SER A 160 1.77 1.28 15.89
N ALA A 161 3.11 1.31 15.78
CA ALA A 161 3.84 0.67 14.68
C ALA A 161 4.04 -0.84 14.87
N ARG A 162 3.81 -1.37 16.08
CA ARG A 162 4.03 -2.78 16.48
C ARG A 162 2.80 -3.67 16.34
N ILE A 163 1.69 -3.09 15.86
CA ILE A 163 0.44 -3.80 15.60
C ILE A 163 0.64 -4.83 14.48
N TYR A 164 1.43 -4.48 13.47
CA TYR A 164 1.71 -5.35 12.33
C TYR A 164 2.93 -6.24 12.57
N SER A 165 2.88 -7.46 12.02
CA SER A 165 3.95 -8.46 12.17
C SER A 165 5.30 -7.96 11.65
N SER A 166 5.30 -7.24 10.52
CA SER A 166 6.52 -6.64 9.95
C SER A 166 7.10 -5.54 10.85
N GLY A 167 6.25 -4.66 11.38
CA GLY A 167 6.69 -3.59 12.28
C GLY A 167 7.26 -4.10 13.59
N ARG A 168 6.71 -5.20 14.11
CA ARG A 168 7.26 -5.91 15.28
C ARG A 168 8.63 -6.51 14.97
N ALA A 169 8.75 -7.28 13.89
CA ALA A 169 10.01 -7.89 13.49
C ALA A 169 11.12 -6.85 13.26
N ILE A 170 10.79 -5.71 12.63
CA ILE A 170 11.71 -4.60 12.43
C ILE A 170 12.14 -3.98 13.76
N ASN A 171 11.21 -3.79 14.70
CA ASN A 171 11.54 -3.21 16.00
C ASN A 171 12.39 -4.15 16.85
N ASP A 172 12.10 -5.45 16.83
CA ASP A 172 12.83 -6.48 17.58
C ASP A 172 14.31 -6.59 17.13
N HIS A 173 14.60 -6.26 15.86
CA HIS A 173 15.96 -6.30 15.28
C HIS A 173 16.48 -4.90 14.90
N ILE A 174 15.96 -3.82 15.51
CA ILE A 174 16.26 -2.44 15.08
C ILE A 174 17.76 -2.10 15.17
N ASP A 175 18.47 -2.72 16.11
CA ASP A 175 19.91 -2.57 16.31
C ASP A 175 20.75 -3.25 15.22
N GLU A 176 20.19 -4.24 14.51
CA GLU A 176 20.87 -5.02 13.46
C GLU A 176 20.59 -4.49 12.05
N ILE A 177 19.57 -3.65 11.90
CA ILE A 177 19.08 -3.22 10.59
C ILE A 177 19.95 -2.10 10.02
N ILE A 178 20.49 -2.36 8.83
CA ILE A 178 21.01 -1.33 7.93
C ILE A 178 19.90 -0.90 6.98
N THR A 179 19.67 0.41 6.89
CA THR A 179 18.62 0.95 6.02
C THR A 179 19.20 1.56 4.76
N TYR A 180 18.52 1.29 3.65
CA TYR A 180 18.74 1.94 2.38
C TYR A 180 17.48 2.68 1.95
N VAL A 181 17.64 3.81 1.27
CA VAL A 181 16.54 4.60 0.73
C VAL A 181 16.70 4.80 -0.77
N LEU A 182 15.58 4.81 -1.48
CA LEU A 182 15.51 5.12 -2.90
C LEU A 182 14.57 6.30 -3.08
N ILE A 183 15.13 7.47 -3.41
CA ILE A 183 14.35 8.68 -3.66
C ILE A 183 13.83 8.62 -5.10
N VAL A 184 12.51 8.68 -5.27
CA VAL A 184 11.86 8.64 -6.59
C VAL A 184 11.41 10.03 -7.04
N GLY A 185 11.02 10.89 -6.09
CA GLY A 185 10.66 12.28 -6.38
C GLY A 185 9.88 12.93 -5.23
N ASN A 186 9.16 13.99 -5.52
CA ASN A 186 8.39 14.77 -4.55
C ASN A 186 7.02 15.23 -5.10
N ASP A 187 6.47 14.50 -6.07
CA ASP A 187 5.21 14.81 -6.74
C ASP A 187 4.27 13.60 -6.82
N GLY A 188 3.10 13.80 -7.42
CA GLY A 188 2.11 12.74 -7.60
C GLY A 188 2.55 11.63 -8.57
N VAL A 189 3.43 11.93 -9.53
CA VAL A 189 3.95 10.94 -10.49
C VAL A 189 4.90 9.98 -9.77
N ALA A 190 5.73 10.50 -8.87
CA ALA A 190 6.62 9.71 -8.02
C ALA A 190 5.84 8.72 -7.14
N VAL A 191 4.66 9.10 -6.64
CA VAL A 191 3.79 8.20 -5.85
C VAL A 191 3.36 6.98 -6.68
N ASP A 192 2.95 7.19 -7.93
CA ASP A 192 2.53 6.09 -8.79
C ASP A 192 3.72 5.19 -9.20
N ASN A 193 4.91 5.77 -9.41
CA ASN A 193 6.13 5.01 -9.67
C ASN A 193 6.55 4.17 -8.46
N VAL A 194 6.51 4.73 -7.24
CA VAL A 194 6.88 4.03 -6.00
C VAL A 194 6.02 2.79 -5.77
N LYS A 195 4.71 2.85 -6.04
CA LYS A 195 3.82 1.68 -5.90
C LYS A 195 4.23 0.53 -6.81
N LYS A 196 4.62 0.83 -8.05
CA LYS A 196 5.11 -0.17 -9.00
C LYS A 196 6.45 -0.74 -8.54
N LEU A 197 7.40 0.14 -8.22
CA LEU A 197 8.74 -0.25 -7.78
C LEU A 197 8.71 -1.12 -6.51
N GLU A 198 7.80 -0.85 -5.56
CA GLU A 198 7.64 -1.67 -4.36
C GLU A 198 7.36 -3.13 -4.71
N VAL A 199 6.39 -3.39 -5.60
CA VAL A 199 6.04 -4.74 -6.04
C VAL A 199 7.25 -5.42 -6.70
N TYR A 200 7.98 -4.69 -7.56
CA TYR A 200 9.16 -5.23 -8.22
C TYR A 200 10.29 -5.57 -7.25
N PHE A 201 10.59 -4.70 -6.29
CA PHE A 201 11.69 -4.95 -5.33
C PHE A 201 11.32 -6.00 -4.28
N ILE A 202 10.04 -6.12 -3.90
CA ILE A 202 9.58 -7.27 -3.10
C ILE A 202 9.77 -8.56 -3.91
N GLY A 203 9.40 -8.57 -5.20
CA GLY A 203 9.61 -9.71 -6.08
C GLY A 203 11.08 -10.03 -6.33
N ARG A 204 11.96 -9.03 -6.41
CA ARG A 204 13.39 -9.21 -6.69
C ARG A 204 14.18 -9.71 -5.48
N TYR A 205 13.91 -9.18 -4.29
CA TYR A 205 14.68 -9.52 -3.09
C TYR A 205 14.03 -10.59 -2.21
N HIS A 206 12.75 -10.91 -2.43
CA HIS A 206 11.99 -11.85 -1.60
C HIS A 206 12.10 -11.61 -0.08
N PRO A 207 11.88 -10.37 0.41
CA PRO A 207 12.11 -10.01 1.80
C PRO A 207 11.19 -10.78 2.77
N GLN A 208 11.80 -11.41 3.77
CA GLN A 208 11.11 -12.29 4.72
C GLN A 208 10.04 -11.58 5.58
N TYR A 209 10.13 -10.27 5.80
CA TYR A 209 9.18 -9.51 6.61
C TYR A 209 8.03 -8.91 5.78
N ASN A 210 8.04 -9.02 4.45
CA ASN A 210 6.91 -8.62 3.59
C ASN A 210 5.82 -9.70 3.49
N LYS A 211 5.85 -10.74 4.34
CA LYS A 211 4.99 -11.95 4.32
C LYS A 211 3.47 -11.73 4.43
N MET A 212 2.97 -10.49 4.41
CA MET A 212 1.54 -10.19 4.23
C MET A 212 1.11 -9.97 2.78
N PHE A 213 2.03 -9.94 1.82
CA PHE A 213 1.69 -10.01 0.38
C PHE A 213 1.92 -11.44 -0.14
N LYS A 214 1.21 -12.42 0.44
CA LYS A 214 1.08 -13.73 -0.22
C LYS A 214 0.19 -13.52 -1.45
N TYR A 215 0.82 -13.29 -2.58
CA TYR A 215 0.20 -13.48 -3.88
C TYR A 215 -0.11 -14.97 -4.05
N ILE A 216 -1.39 -15.30 -4.08
CA ILE A 216 -1.96 -16.33 -4.97
C ILE A 216 -2.99 -15.59 -5.81
#